data_AF-A0A3L9I9D9-F1
#
_entry.id   AF-A0A3L9I9D9-F1
#
_cell.length_a   1.000
_cell.length_b   1.000
_cell.length_c   1.000
_cell.angle_alpha   90.00
_cell.angle_beta   90.00
_cell.angle_gamma   90.00
#
_symmetry.space_group_name_H-M   'P 1'
#
loop_
_entity.id
_entity.type
_entity.pdbx_description
1 polymer ?
#
loop_
_entity_poly.entity_id
_entity_poly.type
_entity_poly.pdbx_seq_one_letter_code
_entity_poly.pdbx_strand_id
1 'polypeptide(L)'
;MITHNFNTLDLLTSPVWIVSPFEEQLIYANSAARLLMQDLTFSQLRTGPYSVSSQKELPKYLSDLQNQHDIIEILTVQRKEEETALSCRLVLRELTETEPVIIFEGIEAPATLGLKASRSANYQRKKQG
;
A
#
# COMPACT_ATOMS: atom_id res chain seq x y z
N MET A 1 23.87 -18.01 -5.14
CA MET A 1 22.73 -17.12 -5.45
C MET A 1 21.48 -17.88 -5.04
N ILE A 2 20.88 -17.55 -3.89
CA ILE A 2 19.63 -18.19 -3.45
C ILE A 2 18.53 -17.57 -4.31
N THR A 3 17.91 -18.35 -5.17
CA THR A 3 16.74 -17.92 -5.93
C THR A 3 15.53 -17.97 -5.02
N HIS A 4 15.14 -16.82 -4.46
CA HIS A 4 13.89 -16.72 -3.70
C HIS A 4 12.71 -16.99 -4.63
N ASN A 5 11.92 -18.03 -4.32
CA ASN A 5 10.73 -18.36 -5.09
C ASN A 5 9.51 -17.70 -4.46
N PHE A 6 9.06 -16.60 -5.06
CA PHE A 6 7.89 -15.85 -4.62
C PHE A 6 6.58 -16.25 -5.30
N ASN A 7 6.59 -17.23 -6.21
CA ASN A 7 5.46 -17.54 -7.08
C ASN A 7 4.19 -17.93 -6.30
N THR A 8 4.31 -18.46 -5.09
CA THR A 8 3.14 -18.76 -4.24
C THR A 8 2.36 -17.49 -3.87
N LEU A 9 3.01 -16.32 -3.83
CA LEU A 9 2.34 -15.04 -3.57
C LEU A 9 1.41 -14.61 -4.70
N ASP A 10 1.58 -15.14 -5.93
CA ASP A 10 0.64 -14.91 -7.03
C ASP A 10 -0.75 -15.53 -6.79
N LEU A 11 -0.88 -16.44 -5.81
CA LEU A 11 -2.18 -16.99 -5.39
C LEU A 11 -2.98 -16.03 -4.49
N LEU A 12 -2.34 -14.99 -3.94
CA LEU A 12 -3.00 -14.01 -3.10
C LEU A 12 -3.80 -13.03 -3.95
N THR A 13 -5.03 -12.73 -3.52
CA THR A 13 -5.85 -11.68 -4.10
C THR A 13 -5.46 -10.29 -3.59
N SER A 14 -4.87 -10.22 -2.40
CA SER A 14 -4.32 -8.97 -1.87
C SER A 14 -3.04 -8.62 -2.63
N PRO A 15 -2.85 -7.34 -3.01
CA PRO A 15 -1.63 -6.91 -3.67
C PRO A 15 -0.46 -6.91 -2.69
N VAL A 16 0.68 -7.46 -3.11
CA VAL A 16 1.90 -7.53 -2.33
C VAL A 16 3.08 -7.04 -3.18
N TRP A 17 3.82 -6.06 -2.65
CA TRP A 17 5.12 -5.63 -3.17
C TRP A 17 6.23 -5.95 -2.17
N ILE A 18 7.34 -6.48 -2.66
CA ILE A 18 8.56 -6.74 -1.87
C ILE A 18 9.63 -5.78 -2.36
N VAL A 19 10.20 -4.99 -1.45
CA VAL A 19 11.08 -3.87 -1.80
C VAL A 19 12.35 -3.95 -0.97
N SER A 20 13.49 -3.74 -1.63
CA SER A 20 14.77 -3.54 -0.94
C SER A 20 14.76 -2.14 -0.30
N PRO A 21 14.88 -2.01 1.02
CA PRO A 21 14.85 -0.72 1.69
C PRO A 21 16.05 0.15 1.33
N PHE A 22 17.22 -0.43 1.09
CA PHE A 22 18.45 0.35 0.84
C PHE A 22 18.58 0.79 -0.62
N GLU A 23 18.21 -0.08 -1.56
CA GLU A 23 18.24 0.24 -2.99
C GLU A 23 16.95 0.97 -3.44
N GLU A 24 15.92 0.97 -2.58
CA GLU A 24 14.55 1.38 -2.90
C GLU A 24 13.99 0.73 -4.19
N GLN A 25 14.48 -0.46 -4.49
CA GLN A 25 14.13 -1.23 -5.68
C GLN A 25 13.05 -2.27 -5.38
N LEU A 26 12.10 -2.37 -6.30
CA LEU A 26 11.11 -3.43 -6.30
C LEU A 26 11.79 -4.76 -6.64
N ILE A 27 11.76 -5.70 -5.70
CA ILE A 27 12.28 -7.06 -5.87
C ILE A 27 11.21 -7.94 -6.53
N TYR A 28 9.96 -7.81 -6.07
CA TYR A 28 8.86 -8.63 -6.57
C TYR A 28 7.51 -7.93 -6.37
N ALA A 29 6.58 -8.18 -7.29
CA ALA A 29 5.18 -7.82 -7.15
C ALA A 29 4.31 -9.00 -7.58
N ASN A 30 3.37 -9.39 -6.73
CA ASN A 30 2.44 -10.47 -7.09
C ASN A 30 1.46 -10.02 -8.19
N SER A 31 0.67 -10.96 -8.69
CA SER A 31 -0.27 -10.73 -9.80
C SER A 31 -1.26 -9.60 -9.50
N ALA A 32 -1.80 -9.53 -8.28
CA ALA A 32 -2.70 -8.45 -7.85
C ALA A 32 -1.99 -7.08 -7.80
N ALA A 33 -0.78 -7.01 -7.25
CA ALA A 33 0.03 -5.79 -7.22
C ALA A 33 0.41 -5.30 -8.63
N ARG A 34 0.77 -6.21 -9.54
CA ARG A 34 1.09 -5.86 -10.93
C ARG A 34 -0.10 -5.25 -11.67
N LEU A 35 -1.32 -5.74 -11.44
CA LEU A 35 -2.54 -5.16 -12.02
C LEU A 35 -2.78 -3.71 -11.54
N LEU A 36 -2.45 -3.43 -10.29
CA LEU A 36 -2.57 -2.09 -9.69
C LEU A 36 -1.43 -1.15 -10.08
N MET A 37 -0.26 -1.71 -10.35
CA MET A 37 0.93 -0.93 -10.69
C MET A 37 0.95 -0.55 -12.19
N GLN A 38 0.45 -1.43 -13.07
CA GLN A 38 0.50 -1.27 -14.53
C GLN A 38 1.92 -0.89 -14.99
N ASP A 39 2.07 0.25 -15.67
CA ASP A 39 3.35 0.75 -16.18
C ASP A 39 4.10 1.64 -15.18
N LEU A 40 3.55 1.87 -13.97
CA LEU A 40 4.20 2.67 -12.94
C LEU A 40 5.34 1.91 -12.27
N THR A 41 6.39 2.63 -11.89
CA THR A 41 7.41 2.11 -10.98
C THR A 41 6.92 2.17 -9.53
N PHE A 42 7.51 1.35 -8.64
CA PHE A 42 7.16 1.40 -7.22
C PHE A 42 7.42 2.77 -6.58
N SER A 43 8.46 3.48 -7.02
CA SER A 43 8.74 4.87 -6.60
C SER A 43 7.60 5.83 -6.99
N GLN A 44 7.03 5.68 -8.19
CA GLN A 44 5.86 6.46 -8.62
C GLN A 44 4.62 6.11 -7.80
N LEU A 45 4.44 4.86 -7.36
CA LEU A 45 3.35 4.51 -6.44
C LEU A 45 3.48 5.24 -5.09
N ARG A 46 4.70 5.41 -4.56
CA ARG A 46 4.96 6.11 -3.29
C ARG A 46 4.95 7.64 -3.39
N THR A 47 5.07 8.19 -4.60
CA THR A 47 5.18 9.66 -4.83
C THR A 47 4.05 10.25 -5.66
N GLY A 48 3.05 9.44 -6.02
CA GLY A 48 1.86 9.88 -6.74
C GLY A 48 0.95 10.81 -5.92
N PRO A 49 -0.08 11.40 -6.55
CA PRO A 49 -0.89 12.46 -5.97
C PRO A 49 -1.72 12.08 -4.73
N TYR A 50 -1.98 10.78 -4.52
CA TYR A 50 -2.69 10.27 -3.35
C TYR A 50 -1.76 9.65 -2.31
N SER A 51 -0.45 9.64 -2.56
CA SER A 51 0.50 8.91 -1.74
C SER A 51 0.82 9.66 -0.45
N VAL A 52 0.86 8.93 0.66
CA VAL A 52 1.16 9.46 1.98
C VAL A 52 2.08 8.48 2.71
N SER A 53 3.24 8.97 3.13
CA SER A 53 4.21 8.21 3.92
C SER A 53 4.64 8.96 5.18
N SER A 54 4.93 8.22 6.24
CA SER A 54 5.52 8.76 7.47
C SER A 54 7.02 9.06 7.33
N GLN A 55 7.71 8.37 6.41
CA GLN A 55 9.11 8.56 6.09
C GLN A 55 9.28 8.67 4.57
N LYS A 56 10.19 9.54 4.14
CA LYS A 56 10.53 9.67 2.71
C LYS A 56 11.37 8.47 2.24
N GLU A 57 12.36 8.10 3.03
CA GLU A 57 13.36 7.06 2.71
C GLU A 57 13.00 5.76 3.43
N LEU A 58 13.03 4.64 2.72
CA LEU A 58 12.66 3.33 3.27
C LEU A 58 13.55 2.85 4.45
N PRO A 59 14.88 3.12 4.49
CA PRO A 59 15.72 2.69 5.61
C PRO A 59 15.30 3.28 6.96
N LYS A 60 14.60 4.42 6.97
CA LYS A 60 14.13 5.06 8.21
C LYS A 60 13.03 4.26 8.92
N TYR A 61 12.37 3.34 8.21
CA TYR A 61 11.37 2.46 8.80
C TYR A 61 11.96 1.25 9.51
N LEU A 62 13.24 0.91 9.29
CA LEU A 62 13.80 -0.36 9.77
C LEU A 62 13.70 -0.52 11.28
N SER A 63 14.09 0.52 12.04
CA SER A 63 14.02 0.49 13.50
C SER A 63 12.58 0.31 14.00
N ASP A 64 11.63 1.04 13.44
CA ASP A 64 10.22 0.95 13.83
C ASP A 64 9.63 -0.44 13.52
N LEU A 65 9.89 -0.96 12.32
CA LEU A 65 9.41 -2.27 11.90
C LEU A 65 10.08 -3.42 12.68
N GLN A 66 11.37 -3.31 13.02
CA GLN A 66 12.07 -4.26 13.88
C GLN A 66 11.43 -4.33 15.29
N ASN A 67 11.02 -3.17 15.81
CA ASN A 67 10.31 -3.06 17.09
C ASN A 67 8.80 -3.35 16.97
N GLN A 68 8.36 -3.93 15.84
CA GLN A 68 6.98 -4.33 15.60
C GLN A 68 5.96 -3.17 15.68
N HIS A 69 6.40 -1.93 15.41
CA HIS A 69 5.48 -0.82 15.24
C HIS A 69 4.67 -0.98 13.95
N ASP A 70 3.35 -0.83 14.06
CA ASP A 70 2.46 -0.84 12.90
C ASP A 70 2.67 0.41 12.06
N ILE A 71 3.07 0.22 10.80
CA ILE A 71 3.28 1.30 9.83
C ILE A 71 2.34 1.07 8.64
N ILE A 72 1.58 2.11 8.32
CA ILE A 72 0.71 2.17 7.14
C ILE A 72 1.21 3.28 6.22
N GLU A 73 1.44 2.97 4.95
CA GLU A 73 1.56 3.96 3.87
C GLU A 73 0.30 3.95 3.01
N ILE A 74 0.00 5.09 2.37
CA ILE A 74 -0.98 5.16 1.28
C ILE A 74 -0.19 5.26 -0.02
N LEU A 75 -0.46 4.36 -0.96
CA LEU A 75 0.11 4.38 -2.31
C LEU A 75 -0.93 4.90 -3.30
N THR A 76 -0.45 5.63 -4.31
CA THR A 76 -1.22 5.92 -5.53
C THR A 76 -1.09 4.71 -6.45
N VAL A 77 -2.21 4.08 -6.79
CA VAL A 77 -2.27 2.92 -7.68
C VAL A 77 -3.28 3.14 -8.81
N GLN A 78 -3.21 2.33 -9.86
CA GLN A 78 -4.14 2.36 -10.98
C GLN A 78 -5.29 1.36 -10.78
N ARG A 79 -6.54 1.81 -10.92
CA ARG A 79 -7.73 0.95 -11.01
C ARG A 79 -8.63 1.46 -12.11
N LYS A 80 -8.96 0.57 -13.08
CA LYS A 80 -9.83 0.92 -14.21
C LYS A 80 -9.37 2.21 -14.93
N GLU A 81 -8.05 2.36 -15.10
CA GLU A 81 -7.41 3.52 -15.75
C GLU A 81 -7.49 4.85 -14.95
N GLU A 82 -7.92 4.79 -13.68
CA GLU A 82 -7.91 5.93 -12.76
C GLU A 82 -6.92 5.72 -11.61
N GLU A 83 -6.24 6.80 -11.22
CA GLU A 83 -5.42 6.83 -10.02
C GLU A 83 -6.30 6.83 -8.77
N THR A 84 -5.96 5.97 -7.82
CA THR A 84 -6.67 5.84 -6.55
C THR A 84 -5.72 5.57 -5.39
N ALA A 85 -6.21 5.76 -4.17
CA ALA A 85 -5.46 5.49 -2.95
C ALA A 85 -5.58 4.00 -2.55
N LEU A 86 -4.46 3.40 -2.14
CA LEU A 86 -4.43 2.08 -1.51
C LEU A 86 -3.63 2.16 -0.21
N SER A 87 -4.27 1.85 0.92
CA SER A 87 -3.56 1.65 2.19
C SER A 87 -2.75 0.37 2.14
N CYS A 88 -1.49 0.43 2.57
CA CYS A 88 -0.58 -0.69 2.63
C CYS A 88 0.01 -0.81 4.02
N ARG A 89 -0.03 -2.01 4.60
CA ARG A 89 0.71 -2.33 5.82
C ARG A 89 2.13 -2.73 5.46
N LEU A 90 3.09 -2.16 6.18
CA LEU A 90 4.51 -2.47 5.99
C LEU A 90 4.94 -3.54 6.98
N VAL A 91 5.70 -4.52 6.48
CA VAL A 91 6.22 -5.62 7.29
C VAL A 91 7.67 -5.86 6.92
N LEU A 92 8.57 -5.85 7.91
CA LEU A 92 9.98 -6.20 7.69
C LEU A 92 10.16 -7.72 7.71
N ARG A 93 10.90 -8.23 6.73
CA ARG A 93 11.33 -9.63 6.64
C ARG A 93 12.77 -9.71 6.18
N GLU A 94 13.42 -10.84 6.45
CA GLU A 94 14.75 -11.15 5.94
C GLU A 94 14.61 -12.24 4.89
N LEU A 95 15.09 -11.99 3.66
CA LEU A 95 15.13 -13.01 2.61
C LEU A 95 16.33 -13.94 2.81
N THR A 96 17.44 -13.37 3.26
CA THR A 96 18.64 -14.05 3.75
C THR A 96 19.14 -13.34 5.02
N GLU A 97 20.12 -13.91 5.73
CA GLU A 97 20.68 -13.34 6.98
C GLU A 97 21.15 -11.88 6.86
N THR A 98 21.37 -11.37 5.66
CA THR A 98 21.89 -10.01 5.42
C THR A 98 21.02 -9.16 4.50
N GLU A 99 19.85 -9.65 4.08
CA GLU A 99 19.03 -8.97 3.08
C GLU A 99 17.63 -8.69 3.63
N PRO A 100 17.45 -7.57 4.37
CA PRO A 100 16.16 -7.14 4.82
C PRO A 100 15.33 -6.62 3.64
N VAL A 101 14.05 -6.93 3.66
CA VAL A 101 13.05 -6.43 2.71
C VAL A 101 11.85 -5.90 3.45
N ILE A 102 11.26 -4.83 2.90
CA ILE A 102 9.98 -4.33 3.36
C ILE A 102 8.91 -4.87 2.42
N ILE A 103 7.97 -5.59 3.01
CA ILE A 103 6.76 -6.06 2.32
C ILE A 103 5.67 -5.02 2.52
N PHE A 104 5.11 -4.55 1.41
CA PHE A 104 3.90 -3.73 1.38
C PHE A 104 2.72 -4.64 1.05
N GLU A 105 1.85 -4.86 2.03
CA GLU A 105 0.62 -5.63 1.87
C GLU A 105 -0.56 -4.66 1.75
N GLY A 106 -1.21 -4.61 0.58
CA GLY A 106 -2.35 -3.74 0.38
C GLY A 106 -3.59 -4.23 1.14
N ILE A 107 -4.23 -3.29 1.81
CA ILE A 107 -5.48 -3.48 2.54
C ILE A 107 -6.60 -3.03 1.61
N GLU A 108 -7.22 -3.99 0.94
CA GLU A 108 -8.41 -3.73 0.15
C GLU A 108 -9.57 -3.32 1.06
N ALA A 109 -10.07 -2.11 0.89
CA ALA A 109 -11.33 -1.73 1.50
C ALA A 109 -12.42 -2.59 0.85
N PRO A 110 -13.32 -3.22 1.63
CA PRO A 110 -14.47 -3.88 1.04
C PRO A 110 -15.18 -2.88 0.14
N ALA A 111 -15.50 -3.31 -1.10
CA ALA A 111 -16.32 -2.50 -2.00
C ALA A 111 -17.51 -2.00 -1.19
N THR A 112 -17.67 -0.68 -1.09
CA THR A 112 -18.79 -0.08 -0.39
C THR A 112 -20.07 -0.55 -1.09
N LEU A 113 -20.66 -1.64 -0.59
CA LEU A 113 -22.03 -2.02 -0.88
C LEU A 113 -22.86 -0.81 -0.47
N GLY A 114 -23.23 -0.01 -1.49
CA GLY A 114 -23.64 1.38 -1.40
C GLY A 114 -24.09 1.80 -0.01
N LEU A 115 -23.23 2.53 0.69
CA LEU A 115 -23.65 3.38 1.78
C LEU A 115 -24.56 4.43 1.15
N LYS A 116 -25.85 4.11 1.01
CA LYS A 116 -26.90 5.10 0.82
C LYS A 116 -26.81 5.96 2.06
N ALA A 117 -26.07 7.07 1.96
CA ALA A 117 -26.13 8.14 2.92
C ALA A 117 -27.62 8.49 3.06
N SER A 118 -28.22 8.09 4.19
CA SER A 118 -29.56 8.51 4.55
C SER A 118 -29.46 10.03 4.62
N ARG A 119 -30.13 10.71 3.68
CA ARG A 119 -30.09 12.17 3.54
C ARG A 119 -30.28 12.76 4.92
N SER A 120 -29.26 13.43 5.44
CA SER A 120 -29.37 14.22 6.66
C SER A 120 -30.55 15.16 6.48
N ALA A 121 -31.53 15.07 7.38
CA ALA A 121 -32.75 15.86 7.32
C ALA A 121 -32.39 17.35 7.21
N ASN A 122 -33.00 18.03 6.24
CA ASN A 122 -32.84 19.46 6.03
C ASN A 122 -33.08 20.21 7.35
N TYR A 123 -32.03 20.86 7.87
CA TYR A 123 -32.13 21.74 9.03
C TYR A 123 -33.00 22.95 8.65
N GLN A 124 -34.25 22.98 9.11
CA GLN A 124 -35.08 24.18 9.00
C GLN A 124 -34.76 25.12 10.17
N ARG A 125 -34.01 26.18 9.88
CA ARG A 125 -33.73 27.26 10.83
C ARG A 125 -35.04 27.98 11.16
N LYS A 126 -35.52 27.83 12.41
CA LYS A 126 -36.67 28.58 12.92
C LYS A 126 -36.26 30.04 13.10
N LYS A 127 -36.81 30.96 12.29
CA LYS A 127 -36.73 32.40 12.57
C LYS A 127 -37.58 32.69 13.81
N GLN A 128 -36.96 33.13 14.90
CA GLN A 128 -37.67 33.87 15.94
C GLN A 128 -37.58 35.36 15.58
N GLY A 129 -38.75 36.01 15.60
CA GLY A 129 -38.92 37.44 15.36
C GLY A 129 -38.65 38.29 16.59
#